data_AF-A0A4P9XP42-F1
#
_entry.id   AF-A0A4P9XP42-F1
#
_cell.length_a   1.000
_cell.length_b   1.000
_cell.length_c   1.000
_cell.angle_alpha   90.00
_cell.angle_beta   90.00
_cell.angle_gamma   90.00
#
_symmetry.space_group_name_H-M   'P 1'
#
loop_
_entity.id
_entity.type
_entity.pdbx_description
1 polymer ?
#
loop_
_entity_poly.entity_id
_entity_poly.type
_entity_poly.pdbx_seq_one_letter_code
_entity_poly.pdbx_strand_id
1 'polypeptide(L)' 'MVFQPAMRKFNVPILRVLYPFFIGGAVVFYGVNKLQGTLMNSPAYINDPRHPDAATRKAHNAPH' A
#
# COMPACT_ATOMS: atom_id res chain seq x y z
N MET A 1 13.71 42.22 7.00
CA MET A 1 13.16 40.89 7.30
C MET A 1 11.72 40.85 6.81
N VAL A 2 11.50 40.30 5.62
CA VAL A 2 10.14 40.17 5.05
C VAL A 2 9.46 39.03 5.77
N PHE A 3 8.50 39.33 6.63
CA PHE A 3 7.61 38.35 7.23
C PHE A 3 6.74 37.81 6.10
N GLN A 4 7.05 36.62 5.59
CA GLN A 4 6.18 35.93 4.65
C GLN A 4 4.81 35.77 5.35
N PRO A 5 3.69 36.31 4.82
CA PRO A 5 2.39 36.09 5.42
C PRO A 5 2.09 34.61 5.25
N ALA A 6 2.37 33.82 6.30
CA ALA A 6 2.06 32.41 6.31
C ALA A 6 0.56 32.27 6.02
N MET A 7 0.21 31.52 4.96
CA MET A 7 -1.19 31.27 4.61
C MET A 7 -1.91 30.76 5.85
N ARG A 8 -3.02 31.41 6.23
CA ARG A 8 -3.81 30.97 7.38
C ARG A 8 -4.43 29.61 7.06
N LYS A 9 -4.21 28.63 7.94
CA LYS A 9 -4.88 27.33 7.86
C LYS A 9 -6.33 27.50 8.31
N PHE A 10 -7.28 27.36 7.37
CA PHE A 10 -8.70 27.41 7.66
C PHE A 10 -9.22 26.02 8.05
N ASN A 11 -10.02 25.94 9.12
CA ASN A 11 -10.63 24.70 9.59
C ASN A 11 -11.86 24.35 8.74
N VAL A 12 -11.62 23.85 7.52
CA VAL A 12 -12.67 23.31 6.66
C VAL A 12 -13.00 21.86 7.05
N PRO A 13 -14.29 21.46 7.08
CA PRO A 13 -14.71 20.13 7.51
C PRO A 13 -14.47 19.06 6.42
N ILE A 14 -13.22 18.83 6.04
CA ILE A 14 -12.81 17.92 4.97
C ILE A 14 -13.20 16.47 5.29
N LEU A 15 -12.97 16.03 6.53
CA LEU A 15 -13.19 14.63 6.91
C LEU A 15 -14.68 14.24 6.84
N ARG A 16 -15.59 15.17 7.19
CA ARG A 16 -17.04 14.92 7.16
C ARG A 16 -17.56 14.60 5.76
N VAL A 17 -16.96 15.18 4.72
CA VAL A 17 -17.38 14.97 3.33
C VAL A 17 -16.59 13.82 2.69
N LEU A 18 -15.31 13.67 3.03
CA LEU A 18 -14.44 12.70 2.37
C LEU A 18 -14.41 11.31 3.01
N TYR A 19 -15.01 11.10 4.20
CA TYR A 19 -14.98 9.79 4.87
C TYR A 19 -15.43 8.60 4.00
N PRO A 20 -16.49 8.66 3.13
CA PRO A 20 -16.85 7.50 2.32
C PRO A 20 -15.76 7.12 1.32
N PHE A 21 -14.99 8.09 0.80
CA PHE A 21 -13.87 7.84 -0.10
C PHE A 21 -12.67 7.25 0.63
N PHE A 22 -12.39 7.69 1.85
CA PHE A 22 -11.35 7.08 2.68
C PHE A 22 -11.70 5.63 3.04
N ILE A 23 -12.96 5.36 3.39
CA ILE A 23 -13.44 4.00 3.64
C ILE A 23 -13.33 3.16 2.38
N GLY A 24 -13.82 3.66 1.24
CA GLY A 24 -13.70 2.97 -0.05
C GLY A 24 -12.25 2.66 -0.41
N GLY A 25 -11.35 3.63 -0.24
CA GLY A 25 -9.91 3.45 -0.45
C GLY A 25 -9.32 2.37 0.45
N ALA A 26 -9.70 2.33 1.73
CA ALA A 26 -9.26 1.30 2.66
C ALA A 26 -9.77 -0.10 2.27
N VAL A 27 -11.03 -0.22 1.85
CA VAL A 27 -11.63 -1.47 1.38
C VAL A 27 -10.91 -1.98 0.12
N VAL A 28 -10.72 -1.11 -0.87
CA VAL A 28 -9.99 -1.45 -2.10
C VAL A 28 -8.55 -1.83 -1.78
N PHE A 29 -7.87 -1.08 -0.92
CA PHE A 29 -6.50 -1.38 -0.51
C PHE A 29 -6.40 -2.77 0.11
N TYR A 30 -7.32 -3.12 1.03
CA TYR A 30 -7.34 -4.45 1.63
C TYR A 30 -7.62 -5.56 0.60
N GLY A 31 -8.64 -5.36 -0.25
CA GLY A 31 -8.99 -6.32 -1.30
C GLY A 31 -7.84 -6.56 -2.28
N VAL A 32 -7.21 -5.48 -2.76
CA VAL A 32 -6.08 -5.54 -3.68
C VAL A 32 -4.87 -6.20 -3.02
N ASN A 33 -4.56 -5.90 -1.76
CA ASN A 33 -3.46 -6.58 -1.04
C ASN A 33 -3.66 -8.09 -0.96
N LYS A 34 -4.88 -8.54 -0.63
CA LYS A 34 -5.21 -9.97 -0.60
C LYS A 34 -5.09 -10.61 -1.97
N LEU A 35 -5.62 -9.96 -2.99
CA LEU A 35 -5.54 -10.44 -4.37
C LEU A 35 -4.08 -10.53 -4.84
N GLN A 36 -3.28 -9.49 -4.61
CA GLN A 36 -1.85 -9.51 -4.96
C GLN A 36 -1.13 -10.71 -4.36
N GLY A 37 -1.29 -10.99 -3.06
CA GLY A 37 -0.68 -12.17 -2.44
C GLY A 37 -1.08 -13.49 -3.11
N THR A 38 -2.33 -13.64 -3.57
CA THR A 38 -2.76 -14.84 -4.30
C THR A 38 -2.22 -14.91 -5.73
N LEU A 39 -2.19 -13.78 -6.46
CA LEU A 39 -1.71 -13.74 -7.84
C LEU A 39 -0.19 -13.96 -7.93
N MET A 40 0.56 -13.47 -6.94
CA MET A 40 2.01 -13.61 -6.92
C MET A 40 2.47 -15.05 -6.68
N ASN A 41 1.62 -15.85 -6.02
CA ASN A 41 1.83 -17.29 -5.85
C ASN A 41 1.38 -18.14 -7.05
N SER A 42 0.85 -17.52 -8.11
CA SER A 42 0.48 -18.25 -9.32
C SER A 42 1.73 -18.81 -10.03
N PRO A 43 1.61 -19.93 -10.77
CA PRO A 43 2.74 -20.58 -11.43
C PRO A 43 3.49 -19.69 -12.43
N ALA A 44 2.84 -18.65 -12.95
CA ALA A 44 3.45 -17.69 -13.87
C ALA A 44 4.42 -16.71 -13.17
N TYR A 45 4.19 -16.37 -11.90
CA TYR A 45 4.94 -15.34 -11.18
C TYR A 45 5.75 -15.86 -9.99
N ILE A 46 5.51 -17.11 -9.56
CA ILE A 46 6.18 -17.71 -8.41
C ILE A 46 7.71 -17.83 -8.57
N ASN A 47 8.17 -18.01 -9.82
CA ASN A 47 9.58 -18.17 -10.17
C ASN A 47 10.25 -16.86 -10.65
N ASP A 48 9.55 -15.71 -10.56
CA ASP A 48 10.13 -14.43 -10.93
C ASP A 48 11.21 -14.01 -9.91
N PRO A 49 12.45 -13.70 -10.32
CA PRO A 49 13.50 -13.19 -9.42
C PRO A 49 13.13 -11.89 -8.70
N ARG A 50 12.12 -11.15 -9.18
CA ARG A 50 11.59 -9.91 -8.58
C ARG A 50 10.46 -10.16 -7.59
N HIS A 51 10.06 -11.40 -7.38
CA HIS A 51 9.04 -11.71 -6.39
C HIS A 51 9.53 -11.24 -5.00
N PRO A 52 8.77 -10.44 -4.25
CA PRO A 52 9.18 -9.90 -2.95
C PRO A 52 9.57 -11.00 -1.96
N ASP A 53 8.86 -12.13 -1.96
CA ASP A 53 9.24 -13.30 -1.15
C ASP A 53 10.41 -14.13 -1.71
N ALA A 54 11.05 -13.75 -2.83
CA ALA A 54 12.13 -14.54 -3.42
C ALA A 54 13.33 -14.69 -2.47
N ALA A 55 13.67 -13.64 -1.72
CA ALA A 55 14.74 -13.70 -0.72
C ALA A 55 14.36 -14.58 0.48
N THR A 56 13.13 -14.42 0.98
CA THR A 56 12.60 -15.19 2.12
C THR A 56 12.47 -16.68 1.78
N ARG A 57 11.99 -17.02 0.58
CA ARG A 57 11.89 -18.41 0.10
C ARG A 57 13.25 -19.05 -0.11
N LYS A 58 14.22 -18.32 -0.68
CA LYS A 58 15.60 -18.81 -0.81
C LYS A 58 16.24 -19.09 0.54
N ALA A 59 15.99 -18.24 1.55
CA ALA A 59 16.46 -18.45 2.91
C ALA A 59 15.79 -19.67 3.59
N HIS A 60 14.48 -19.89 3.36
CA HIS A 60 13.76 -21.06 3.88
C HIS A 60 14.21 -22.39 3.25
N ASN A 61 14.61 -22.37 1.97
CA ASN A 61 15.05 -23.56 1.23
C ASN A 61 16.56 -23.81 1.32
N ALA A 62 17.32 -22.95 2.00
CA ALA A 62 18.73 -23.19 2.25
C ALA A 62 18.86 -24.38 3.22
N PRO A 63 19.76 -25.35 2.96
CA PRO A 63 20.00 -26.41 3.93
C PRO A 63 20.48 -25.77 5.24
N HIS A 64 19.76 -26.06 6.33
CA HIS A 64 20.18 -25.74 7.70
C HIS A 64 21.52 -26.39 8.03
#